data_AF-A0A380EDB8-F1
#
_entry.id   AF-A0A380EDB8-F1
#
_cell.length_a   1.000
_cell.length_b   1.000
_cell.length_c   1.000
_cell.angle_alpha   90.00
_cell.angle_beta   90.00
_cell.angle_gamma   90.00
#
_symmetry.space_group_name_H-M   'P 1'
#
loop_
_entity.id
_entity.type
_entity.pdbx_description
1 polymer ?
#
loop_
_entity_poly.entity_id
_entity_poly.type
_entity_poly.pdbx_seq_one_letter_code
_entity_poly.pdbx_strand_id
1 'polypeptide(L)' 'MAFTLSAIQQAHQQFTGVDFPKLFKAFKDMGMTYNIVNIQDGTATYVHQSEDDIVTSSVKSNHPVAQNQTKQ' A
#
# COMPACT_ATOMS: atom_id res chain seq x y z
N MET A 1 12.99 3.44 9.42
CA MET A 1 12.15 2.37 10.02
C MET A 1 12.47 1.07 9.28
N ALA A 2 12.23 -0.10 9.88
CA ALA A 2 12.46 -1.37 9.19
C ALA A 2 11.37 -1.60 8.12
N PHE A 3 11.74 -2.17 6.97
CA PHE A 3 10.80 -2.58 5.94
C PHE A 3 10.20 -3.94 6.29
N THR A 4 9.10 -3.95 7.02
CA THR A 4 8.40 -5.17 7.44
C THR A 4 6.89 -4.99 7.35
N LEU A 5 6.14 -6.08 7.19
CA LEU A 5 4.68 -6.04 7.12
C LEU A 5 4.07 -5.41 8.38
N SER A 6 4.60 -5.73 9.57
CA SER A 6 4.12 -5.18 10.83
C SER A 6 4.32 -3.68 10.94
N ALA A 7 5.47 -3.15 10.52
CA ALA A 7 5.75 -1.72 10.53
C ALA A 7 4.85 -0.96 9.55
N ILE A 8 4.60 -1.56 8.38
CA ILE A 8 3.68 -1.01 7.36
C ILE A 8 2.24 -0.97 7.89
N GLN A 9 1.77 -2.05 8.52
CA GLN A 9 0.43 -2.11 9.12
C GLN A 9 0.28 -1.10 10.27
N GLN A 10 1.30 -0.96 11.11
CA GLN A 10 1.32 0.05 12.18
C GLN A 10 1.23 1.47 11.60
N ALA A 11 1.98 1.77 10.53
CA ALA A 11 1.90 3.07 9.88
C ALA A 11 0.51 3.36 9.31
N HIS A 12 -0.14 2.36 8.70
CA HIS A 12 -1.53 2.46 8.23
C HIS A 12 -2.53 2.73 9.37
N GLN A 13 -2.33 2.14 10.54
CA GLN A 13 -3.18 2.38 11.72
C GLN A 13 -2.93 3.77 12.33
N GLN A 14 -1.68 4.23 12.32
CA GLN A 14 -1.28 5.47 12.96
C GLN A 14 -1.62 6.71 12.12
N PHE A 15 -1.39 6.65 10.80
CA PHE A 15 -1.50 7.81 9.91
C PHE A 15 -2.77 7.72 9.07
N THR A 16 -3.88 8.21 9.63
CA THR A 16 -5.21 8.20 9.01
C THR A 16 -5.80 9.61 8.93
N GLY A 17 -6.85 9.78 8.12
CA GLY A 17 -7.55 11.07 7.99
C GLY A 17 -6.61 12.22 7.61
N VAL A 18 -6.56 13.26 8.45
CA VAL A 18 -5.71 14.44 8.25
C VAL A 18 -4.22 14.11 8.24
N ASP A 19 -3.82 13.02 8.90
CA ASP A 19 -2.43 12.58 8.99
C ASP A 19 -2.02 11.65 7.86
N PHE A 20 -2.92 11.31 6.93
CA PHE A 20 -2.61 10.46 5.77
C PHE A 20 -1.35 10.89 5.00
N PRO A 21 -1.01 12.18 4.80
CA PRO A 21 0.25 12.56 4.16
C PRO A 21 1.51 12.05 4.89
N LYS A 22 1.46 11.86 6.21
CA LYS A 22 2.56 11.33 7.02
C LYS A 22 2.79 9.84 6.76
N LEU A 23 1.79 9.11 6.25
CA LEU A 23 1.94 7.72 5.84
C LEU A 23 3.00 7.57 4.74
N PHE A 24 2.97 8.44 3.73
CA PHE A 24 3.97 8.43 2.67
C PHE A 24 5.36 8.77 3.19
N LYS A 25 5.47 9.66 4.19
CA LYS A 25 6.75 9.90 4.85
C LYS A 25 7.26 8.63 5.53
N ALA A 26 6.41 7.91 6.27
CA ALA A 26 6.78 6.67 6.92
C ALA A 26 7.22 5.59 5.91
N PHE A 27 6.52 5.44 4.78
CA PHE A 27 6.92 4.56 3.69
C PHE A 27 8.28 4.93 3.10
N LYS A 28 8.53 6.22 2.85
CA LYS A 28 9.85 6.69 2.39
C LYS A 28 10.95 6.40 3.42
N ASP A 29 10.67 6.63 4.70
CA ASP A 29 11.61 6.35 5.80
C ASP A 29 11.84 4.84 6.03
N MET A 30 11.02 3.97 5.42
CA MET A 30 11.21 2.51 5.34
C MET A 30 11.92 2.07 4.06
N GLY A 31 12.26 2.97 3.14
CA GLY A 31 12.87 2.63 1.85
C GLY A 31 11.89 2.11 0.80
N MET A 32 10.57 2.30 1.00
CA MET A 32 9.55 1.90 0.03
C MET A 32 9.52 2.83 -1.18
N THR A 33 9.51 2.25 -2.37
CA THR A 33 9.49 2.97 -3.66
C THR A 33 8.11 2.93 -4.30
N TYR A 34 7.41 1.80 -4.18
CA TYR A 34 6.05 1.62 -4.69
C TYR A 34 5.14 0.95 -3.65
N ASN A 35 3.88 1.35 -3.67
CA ASN A 35 2.77 0.64 -3.03
C ASN A 35 1.71 0.39 -4.11
N ILE A 36 1.51 -0.88 -4.46
CA ILE A 36 0.59 -1.30 -5.50
C ILE A 36 -0.59 -1.99 -4.82
N VAL A 37 -1.78 -1.44 -4.96
CA VAL A 37 -3.02 -2.04 -4.45
C VAL A 37 -3.80 -2.61 -5.63
N ASN A 38 -3.96 -3.93 -5.64
CA ASN A 38 -4.80 -4.63 -6.60
C ASN A 38 -6.17 -4.90 -5.97
N ILE A 39 -7.16 -4.08 -6.35
CA ILE A 39 -8.52 -4.12 -5.82
C ILE A 39 -9.28 -5.38 -6.27
N GLN A 40 -8.95 -5.90 -7.46
CA GLN A 40 -9.59 -7.09 -8.03
C GLN A 40 -9.19 -8.35 -7.26
N ASP A 41 -7.89 -8.51 -7.03
CA ASP A 41 -7.34 -9.68 -6.36
C ASP A 41 -7.36 -9.52 -4.83
N GLY A 42 -7.55 -8.28 -4.35
CA GLY A 42 -7.53 -7.96 -2.93
C GLY A 42 -6.15 -8.11 -2.33
N THR A 43 -5.12 -7.64 -3.02
CA THR A 43 -3.72 -7.72 -2.58
C THR A 43 -3.06 -6.34 -2.54
N ALA A 44 -2.06 -6.21 -1.68
CA ALA A 44 -1.15 -5.06 -1.65
C ALA A 44 0.27 -5.58 -1.81
N THR A 45 1.04 -4.92 -2.69
CA THR A 45 2.46 -5.16 -2.90
C THR A 45 3.22 -3.91 -2.51
N TYR A 46 4.11 -4.05 -1.53
CA TYR A 46 5.02 -3.01 -1.10
C TYR A 46 6.41 -3.34 -1.64
N VAL A 47 6.99 -2.42 -2.40
CA VAL A 47 8.28 -2.60 -3.08
C VAL A 47 9.33 -1.78 -2.36
N HIS A 48 10.43 -2.42 -1.95
CA HIS A 48 11.58 -1.76 -1.35
C HIS A 48 12.62 -1.38 -2.41
N GLN A 49 13.44 -0.36 -2.11
CA GLN A 49 14.53 0.08 -2.98
C GLN A 49 15.64 -0.98 -3.22
N SER A 50 15.67 -2.07 -2.45
CA SER A 50 16.57 -3.23 -2.68
C SER A 50 15.97 -4.30 -3.59
N GLU A 51 14.81 -4.04 -4.21
CA GLU A 51 14.03 -5.01 -5.00
C GLU A 51 13.39 -6.13 -4.18
N ASP A 52 13.40 -6.01 -2.85
CA ASP A 52 12.62 -6.88 -1.96
C ASP A 52 11.14 -6.45 -1.93
N ASP A 53 10.22 -7.41 -2.04
CA ASP A 53 8.79 -7.17 -2.06
C ASP A 53 8.07 -7.85 -0.90
N ILE A 54 7.08 -7.15 -0.33
CA ILE A 54 6.12 -7.72 0.61
C ILE A 54 4.75 -7.73 -0.06
N VAL A 55 4.21 -8.93 -0.28
CA VAL A 55 2.85 -9.14 -0.78
C VAL A 55 1.96 -9.59 0.37
N THR A 56 0.81 -8.95 0.53
CA THR A 56 -0.17 -9.30 1.57
C THR A 56 -1.60 -9.22 1.03
N SER A 57 -2.51 -9.95 1.67
CA SER A 57 -3.94 -9.73 1.53
C SER A 57 -4.30 -8.30 1.92
N SER A 58 -5.23 -7.72 1.18
CA SER A 58 -5.79 -6.38 1.33
C SER A 58 -7.32 -6.44 1.17
N VAL A 59 -7.96 -5.28 1.02
CA VAL A 59 -9.41 -5.20 0.83
C VAL A 59 -9.77 -5.74 -0.56
N LYS A 60 -10.37 -6.93 -0.58
CA LYS A 60 -10.91 -7.53 -1.81
C LYS A 60 -12.26 -6.90 -2.14
N SER A 61 -12.42 -6.47 -3.40
CA SER A 61 -13.73 -6.06 -3.88
C SER A 61 -14.69 -7.26 -3.95
N ASN A 62 -15.89 -7.09 -3.37
CA ASN A 62 -16.98 -8.05 -3.53
C ASN A 62 -17.80 -7.80 -4.81
N HIS A 63 -17.43 -6.78 -5.58
CA HIS A 63 -18.03 -6.44 -6.86
C HIS A 63 -16.99 -6.46 -7.98
N PRO A 64 -17.39 -6.74 -9.23
CA PRO A 64 -16.49 -6.60 -10.37
C PRO A 64 -15.86 -5.21 -10.42
N VAL A 65 -14.55 -5.15 -10.65
CA VAL A 65 -13.88 -3.86 -10.89
C VAL A 65 -14.28 -3.32 -12.27
N ALA A 66 -14.22 -2.00 -12.43
CA ALA A 66 -14.52 -1.37 -13.71
C ALA A 66 -13.53 -1.88 -14.79
N GLN A 67 -14.07 -2.37 -15.91
CA GLN A 67 -13.27 -2.89 -17.03
C GLN A 67 -12.74 -1.78 -17.93
N ASN A 68 -13.37 -0.60 -17.90
CA ASN A 68 -13.03 0.54 -18.74
C ASN A 68 -12.68 1.74 -17.85
N GLN A 69 -11.53 2.35 -18.10
CA GLN A 69 -11.18 3.64 -17.51
C GLN A 69 -11.55 4.75 -18.49
N THR A 70 -12.55 5.57 -18.15
CA THR A 70 -12.74 6.85 -18.83
C THR A 70 -11.70 7.82 -18.25
N LYS A 71 -10.63 8.11 -19.00
CA LYS A 71 -9.76 9.24 -18.66
C LYS A 71 -10.57 10.53 -18.84
N GLN A 72 -10.74 11.29 -17.76
CA GLN A 72 -11.20 12.68 -17.85
C GLN A 72 -10.06 13.58 -18.30
#